data_AF-A0AAD5ECU0-F1
#
_entry.id   AF-A0AAD5ECU0-F1
#
_cell.length_a   1.000
_cell.length_b   1.000
_cell.length_c   1.000
_cell.angle_alpha   90.00
_cell.angle_beta   90.00
_cell.angle_gamma   90.00
#
_symmetry.space_group_name_H-M   'P 1'
#
loop_
_entity.id
_entity.type
_entity.pdbx_description
1 polymer ?
#
loop_
_entity_poly.entity_id
_entity_poly.type
_entity_poly.pdbx_seq_one_letter_code
_entity_poly.pdbx_strand_id
1 'polypeptide(L)'
;MYVVPDSNVTVQPLSRPVERAISHRDYTMLQQLLQKEKQDKEEQLREQLKQQYAVQEQKQLELALYRLAYWKSLARQRREEQIQRAIQTYRQKQLIRAVEEQVYRRKIAEALEQRQNEMLKSRYLQDARAQLAQRQSQSPRLVAYPKLERSFDDYKAKHMCNVLRHCFANEDWEQEPVEDDGNPDWVDEDDEDDEQALQQSLWNRLTMAEEPDEMENEDELGGAFTLRDLSQNVPQVPATRYEFQEEKQPEVEAEQEPTAPDELPTYRQAGADQVYNFESTPTAPDEKSYEPDDPYVEEEESNQEQTLQEFLRQLMQRRKGDTDERAFAYDEAKPEKQQQEQQKLQERQQQEQQQRQQEQQQKQKEQQQKQQQKQQQEPPTILEPSAKTTHLGGYIPEDIITEAEPTPANEFEEGDIMAQDTSDVVPPQAAVPTEEEGVDEKAKQAQLDKLAAIERKLDEVKHTHASEAIGPLTFDTTTKRKTLPATTKPNKEFLRREEELVQLLLQLDAVDSMGQADIRNRRKHAVATAEKLLEALDDYKSTSI
;
A
#
# COMPACT_ATOMS: atom_id res chain seq x y z
N MET A 1 -44.84 54.63 36.20
CA MET A 1 -45.84 55.71 36.15
C MET A 1 -46.65 55.52 34.88
N TYR A 2 -47.80 54.83 34.97
CA TYR A 2 -48.72 54.66 33.86
C TYR A 2 -49.84 55.69 34.02
N VAL A 3 -49.91 56.64 33.10
CA VAL A 3 -50.98 57.63 33.01
C VAL A 3 -52.13 56.97 32.26
N VAL A 4 -53.19 56.61 32.97
CA VAL A 4 -54.46 56.20 32.38
C VAL A 4 -55.26 57.47 32.10
N PRO A 5 -55.61 57.80 30.84
CA PRO A 5 -56.52 58.89 30.58
C PRO A 5 -57.97 58.37 30.69
N ASP A 6 -58.57 58.63 31.85
CA ASP A 6 -60.03 58.60 32.03
C ASP A 6 -60.67 59.65 31.13
N SER A 7 -61.15 59.21 29.97
CA SER A 7 -62.04 59.99 29.11
C SER A 7 -63.43 59.36 29.14
N ASN A 8 -64.15 59.64 30.23
CA ASN A 8 -65.59 59.50 30.33
C ASN A 8 -66.25 60.48 29.34
N VAL A 9 -66.33 60.08 28.08
CA VAL A 9 -67.12 60.76 27.06
C VAL A 9 -68.55 60.29 27.22
N THR A 10 -69.37 61.12 27.86
CA THR A 10 -70.83 60.99 27.92
C THR A 10 -71.39 61.11 26.50
N VAL A 11 -71.57 59.98 25.83
CA VAL A 11 -72.20 59.90 24.50
C VAL A 11 -73.68 60.24 24.64
N GLN A 12 -74.09 61.39 24.10
CA GLN A 12 -75.49 61.73 23.93
C GLN A 12 -76.13 60.80 22.88
N PRO A 13 -77.28 60.15 23.18
CA PRO A 13 -77.97 59.32 22.20
C PRO A 13 -78.77 60.22 21.25
N LEU A 14 -78.13 60.68 20.18
CA LEU A 14 -78.82 61.23 19.00
C LEU A 14 -79.42 60.10 18.18
N SER A 15 -80.40 59.40 18.76
CA SER A 15 -81.24 58.44 18.04
C SER A 15 -82.31 59.18 17.25
N ARG A 16 -81.97 59.60 16.03
CA ARG A 16 -82.95 59.67 14.95
C ARG A 16 -82.72 58.44 14.07
N PRO A 17 -83.63 57.45 14.05
CA PRO A 17 -83.53 56.35 13.12
C PRO A 17 -83.77 56.91 11.72
N VAL A 18 -82.67 57.23 11.03
CA VAL A 18 -82.70 57.46 9.60
C VAL A 18 -82.85 56.06 8.99
N GLU A 19 -84.09 55.58 8.92
CA GLU A 19 -84.49 54.41 8.13
C GLU A 19 -84.35 54.77 6.64
N ARG A 20 -83.11 54.98 6.18
CA ARG A 20 -82.81 54.90 4.76
C ARG A 20 -82.92 53.42 4.41
N ALA A 21 -84.03 53.05 3.78
CA ALA A 21 -84.17 51.74 3.17
C ALA A 21 -82.95 51.50 2.27
N ILE A 22 -82.08 50.58 2.69
CA ILE A 22 -80.92 50.16 1.92
C ILE A 22 -81.46 49.61 0.61
N SER A 23 -81.05 50.20 -0.51
CA SER A 23 -81.47 49.72 -1.82
C SER A 23 -81.02 48.26 -1.97
N HIS A 24 -81.84 47.42 -2.60
CA HIS A 24 -81.48 46.03 -2.91
C HIS A 24 -80.11 45.94 -3.63
N ARG A 25 -79.80 46.95 -4.46
CA ARG A 25 -78.49 47.10 -5.12
C ARG A 25 -77.34 47.25 -4.13
N ASP A 26 -77.49 48.09 -3.11
CA ASP A 26 -76.45 48.33 -2.09
C ASP A 26 -76.22 47.07 -1.25
N TYR A 27 -77.28 46.32 -0.95
CA TYR A 27 -77.16 45.01 -0.28
C TYR A 27 -76.38 44.00 -1.12
N THR A 28 -76.69 43.87 -2.43
CA THR A 28 -75.95 42.96 -3.32
C THR A 28 -74.48 43.34 -3.46
N MET A 29 -74.17 44.64 -3.51
CA MET A 29 -72.79 45.14 -3.56
C MET A 29 -72.04 44.83 -2.25
N LEU A 30 -72.68 45.04 -1.10
CA LEU A 30 -72.10 44.69 0.21
C LEU A 30 -71.83 43.18 0.31
N GLN A 31 -72.73 42.34 -0.19
CA GLN A 31 -72.56 40.89 -0.19
C GLN A 31 -71.39 40.46 -1.09
N GLN A 32 -71.23 41.08 -2.26
CA GLN A 32 -70.08 40.84 -3.14
C GLN A 32 -68.76 41.28 -2.49
N LEU A 33 -68.74 42.44 -1.82
CA LEU A 33 -67.56 42.92 -1.10
C LEU A 33 -67.18 41.99 0.05
N LEU A 34 -68.15 41.52 0.83
CA LEU A 34 -67.92 40.58 1.92
C LEU A 34 -67.39 39.23 1.41
N GLN A 35 -67.91 38.76 0.26
CA GLN A 35 -67.43 37.52 -0.35
C GLN A 35 -66.01 37.67 -0.90
N LYS A 36 -65.69 38.82 -1.51
CA LYS A 36 -64.33 39.14 -1.94
C LYS A 36 -63.37 39.22 -0.75
N GLU A 37 -63.75 39.91 0.33
CA GLU A 37 -62.92 39.99 1.54
C GLU A 37 -62.66 38.60 2.14
N LYS A 38 -63.65 37.70 2.11
CA LYS A 38 -63.48 36.32 2.53
C LYS A 38 -62.48 35.58 1.64
N GLN A 39 -62.57 35.74 0.32
CA GLN A 39 -61.62 35.14 -0.62
C GLN A 39 -60.20 35.67 -0.42
N ASP A 40 -60.04 37.00 -0.27
CA ASP A 40 -58.75 37.64 -0.02
C ASP A 40 -58.12 37.12 1.29
N LYS A 41 -58.92 36.91 2.35
CA LYS A 41 -58.44 36.30 3.61
C LYS A 41 -58.05 34.82 3.45
N GLU A 42 -58.84 34.05 2.70
CA GLU A 42 -58.50 32.65 2.41
C GLU A 42 -57.21 32.55 1.57
N GLU A 43 -57.00 33.47 0.64
CA GLU A 43 -55.79 33.56 -0.17
C GLU A 43 -54.57 33.95 0.69
N GLN A 44 -54.70 34.96 1.55
CA GLN A 44 -53.65 35.34 2.50
C GLN A 44 -53.25 34.17 3.43
N LEU A 45 -54.23 33.41 3.92
CA LEU A 45 -53.93 32.24 4.76
C LEU A 45 -53.22 31.13 3.97
N ARG A 46 -53.60 30.91 2.70
CA ARG A 46 -52.90 29.96 1.82
C ARG A 46 -51.47 30.41 1.53
N GLU A 47 -51.23 31.69 1.31
CA GLU A 47 -49.88 32.23 1.13
C GLU A 47 -49.02 32.09 2.39
N GLN A 48 -49.57 32.38 3.57
CA GLN A 48 -48.87 32.18 4.85
C GLN A 48 -48.51 30.71 5.07
N LEU A 49 -49.42 29.77 4.79
CA LEU A 49 -49.13 28.34 4.88
C LEU A 49 -48.03 27.93 3.89
N LYS A 50 -48.10 28.39 2.62
CA LYS A 50 -47.04 28.13 1.63
C LYS A 50 -45.67 28.63 2.11
N GLN A 51 -45.62 29.82 2.70
CA GLN A 51 -44.38 30.38 3.27
C GLN A 51 -43.87 29.53 4.44
N GLN A 52 -44.75 29.08 5.35
CA GLN A 52 -44.35 28.20 6.45
C GLN A 52 -43.80 26.86 5.95
N TYR A 53 -44.45 26.25 4.95
CA TYR A 53 -43.96 25.02 4.33
C TYR A 53 -42.60 25.21 3.65
N ALA A 54 -42.42 26.31 2.91
CA ALA A 54 -41.14 26.62 2.27
C ALA A 54 -39.99 26.78 3.29
N VAL A 55 -40.25 27.43 4.43
CA VAL A 55 -39.26 27.57 5.51
C VAL A 55 -38.95 26.21 6.17
N GLN A 56 -39.96 25.35 6.36
CA GLN A 56 -39.75 24.01 6.90
C GLN A 56 -38.92 23.13 5.94
N GLU A 57 -39.22 23.20 4.64
CA GLU A 57 -38.48 22.49 3.60
C GLU A 57 -37.02 22.95 3.54
N GLN A 58 -36.76 24.26 3.59
CA GLN A 58 -35.41 24.81 3.66
C GLN A 58 -34.63 24.27 4.87
N LYS A 59 -35.24 24.23 6.06
CA LYS A 59 -34.60 23.65 7.27
C LYS A 59 -34.30 22.16 7.12
N GLN A 60 -35.18 21.40 6.47
CA GLN A 60 -34.95 19.98 6.21
C GLN A 60 -33.79 19.77 5.24
N LEU A 61 -33.70 20.58 4.18
CA LEU A 61 -32.60 20.56 3.24
C LEU A 61 -31.27 20.93 3.90
N GLU A 62 -31.25 21.96 4.74
CA GLU A 62 -30.06 22.36 5.50
C GLU A 62 -29.56 21.24 6.41
N LEU A 63 -30.47 20.58 7.15
CA LEU A 63 -30.13 19.42 7.97
C LEU A 63 -29.61 18.24 7.15
N ALA A 64 -30.18 17.99 5.97
CA ALA A 64 -29.73 16.95 5.06
C ALA A 64 -28.31 17.23 4.53
N LEU A 65 -28.02 18.49 4.17
CA LEU A 65 -26.68 18.93 3.75
C LEU A 65 -25.66 18.78 4.87
N TYR A 66 -26.02 19.16 6.11
CA TYR A 66 -25.15 18.97 7.27
C TYR A 66 -24.83 17.49 7.51
N ARG A 67 -25.83 16.61 7.47
CA ARG A 67 -25.63 15.16 7.60
C ARG A 67 -24.71 14.62 6.50
N LEU A 68 -24.91 15.06 5.26
CA LEU A 68 -24.09 14.63 4.12
C LEU A 68 -22.64 15.11 4.27
N ALA A 69 -22.41 16.34 4.75
CA ALA A 69 -21.07 16.84 5.05
C ALA A 69 -20.39 16.03 6.17
N TYR A 70 -21.13 15.70 7.23
CA TYR A 70 -20.65 14.83 8.32
C TYR A 70 -20.22 13.45 7.81
N TRP A 71 -21.07 12.77 7.03
CA TRP A 71 -20.74 11.46 6.47
C TRP A 71 -19.54 11.50 5.52
N LYS A 72 -19.40 12.56 4.71
CA LYS A 72 -18.21 12.78 3.87
C LYS A 72 -16.95 12.93 4.71
N SER A 73 -17.01 13.68 5.82
CA SER A 73 -15.88 13.85 6.74
C SER A 73 -15.49 12.50 7.39
N LEU A 74 -16.47 11.75 7.90
CA LEU A 74 -16.25 10.44 8.51
C LEU A 74 -15.64 9.43 7.52
N ALA A 75 -16.10 9.45 6.26
CA ALA A 75 -15.54 8.60 5.20
C ALA A 75 -14.07 8.96 4.89
N ARG A 76 -13.73 10.25 4.88
CA ARG A 76 -12.33 10.70 4.72
C ARG A 76 -11.46 10.20 5.87
N GLN A 77 -11.93 10.38 7.11
CA GLN A 77 -11.20 9.92 8.30
C GLN A 77 -10.94 8.41 8.26
N ARG A 78 -11.97 7.59 7.95
CA ARG A 78 -11.80 6.13 7.83
C ARG A 78 -10.78 5.75 6.74
N ARG A 79 -10.79 6.47 5.61
CA ARG A 79 -9.81 6.26 4.53
C ARG A 79 -8.39 6.62 4.98
N GLU A 80 -8.23 7.73 5.70
CA GLU A 80 -6.94 8.12 6.27
C GLU A 80 -6.43 7.08 7.27
N GLU A 81 -7.29 6.57 8.16
CA GLU A 81 -6.95 5.49 9.10
C GLU A 81 -6.53 4.21 8.38
N GLN A 82 -7.23 3.82 7.31
CA GLN A 82 -6.84 2.67 6.47
C GLN A 82 -5.46 2.88 5.81
N ILE A 83 -5.20 4.08 5.27
CA ILE A 83 -3.90 4.42 4.69
C ILE A 83 -2.79 4.35 5.75
N GLN A 84 -3.03 4.88 6.94
CA GLN A 84 -2.05 4.83 8.03
C GLN A 84 -1.74 3.38 8.46
N ARG A 85 -2.76 2.52 8.57
CA ARG A 85 -2.55 1.09 8.85
C ARG A 85 -1.71 0.43 7.76
N ALA A 86 -2.01 0.69 6.48
CA ALA A 86 -1.22 0.14 5.37
C ALA A 86 0.25 0.59 5.42
N ILE A 87 0.51 1.87 5.73
CA ILE A 87 1.87 2.41 5.91
C ILE A 87 2.58 1.72 7.08
N GLN A 88 1.91 1.51 8.21
CA GLN A 88 2.49 0.82 9.36
C GLN A 88 2.84 -0.64 9.04
N THR A 89 1.93 -1.38 8.40
CA THR A 89 2.19 -2.76 7.96
C THR A 89 3.36 -2.82 6.98
N TYR A 90 3.48 -1.85 6.07
CA TYR A 90 4.63 -1.76 5.16
C TYR A 90 5.95 -1.53 5.91
N ARG A 91 5.97 -0.60 6.89
CA ARG A 91 7.15 -0.35 7.74
C ARG A 91 7.56 -1.59 8.52
N GLN A 92 6.61 -2.32 9.10
CA GLN A 92 6.89 -3.58 9.79
C GLN A 92 7.51 -4.63 8.86
N LYS A 93 6.96 -4.79 7.65
CA LYS A 93 7.55 -5.71 6.64
C LYS A 93 8.98 -5.32 6.25
N GLN A 94 9.27 -4.03 6.16
CA GLN A 94 10.64 -3.55 5.88
C GLN A 94 11.60 -3.85 7.03
N LEU A 95 11.17 -3.68 8.28
CA LEU A 95 11.96 -4.06 9.45
C LEU A 95 12.26 -5.56 9.49
N ILE A 96 11.26 -6.41 9.23
CA ILE A 96 11.45 -7.87 9.16
C ILE A 96 12.48 -8.22 8.09
N ARG A 97 12.37 -7.65 6.88
CA ARG A 97 13.36 -7.88 5.80
C ARG A 97 14.76 -7.44 6.19
N ALA A 98 14.91 -6.31 6.86
CA ALA A 98 16.22 -5.83 7.31
C ALA A 98 16.84 -6.78 8.35
N VAL A 99 16.04 -7.30 9.28
CA VAL A 99 16.50 -8.30 10.26
C VAL A 99 16.88 -9.61 9.58
N GLU A 100 16.07 -10.11 8.66
CA GLU A 100 16.38 -11.30 7.86
C GLU A 100 17.69 -11.13 7.09
N GLU A 101 17.88 -9.98 6.42
CA GLU A 101 19.11 -9.66 5.70
C GLU A 101 20.34 -9.65 6.62
N GLN A 102 20.23 -9.09 7.83
CA GLN A 102 21.32 -9.14 8.83
C GLN A 102 21.65 -10.57 9.25
N VAL A 103 20.63 -11.43 9.44
CA VAL A 103 20.84 -12.85 9.76
C VAL A 103 21.54 -13.56 8.60
N TYR A 104 21.14 -13.30 7.35
CA TYR A 104 21.83 -13.85 6.17
C TYR A 104 23.29 -13.39 6.10
N ARG A 105 23.56 -12.10 6.32
CA ARG A 105 24.92 -11.54 6.35
C ARG A 105 25.78 -12.20 7.43
N ARG A 106 25.24 -12.43 8.63
CA ARG A 106 25.95 -13.15 9.71
C ARG A 106 26.29 -14.59 9.33
N LYS A 107 25.33 -15.33 8.76
CA LYS A 107 25.57 -16.72 8.30
C LYS A 107 26.64 -16.79 7.21
N ILE A 108 26.65 -15.85 6.28
CA ILE A 108 27.70 -15.76 5.24
C ILE A 108 29.06 -15.48 5.88
N ALA A 109 29.13 -14.54 6.82
CA ALA A 109 30.37 -14.23 7.53
C ALA A 109 30.90 -15.45 8.31
N GLU A 110 30.04 -16.16 9.03
CA GLU A 110 30.39 -17.39 9.75
C GLU A 110 30.90 -18.49 8.80
N ALA A 111 30.23 -18.70 7.66
CA ALA A 111 30.66 -19.69 6.66
C ALA A 111 32.03 -19.34 6.05
N LEU A 112 32.29 -18.05 5.80
CA LEU A 112 33.59 -17.57 5.33
C LEU A 112 34.68 -17.77 6.39
N GLU A 113 34.38 -17.50 7.66
CA GLU A 113 35.30 -17.74 8.78
C GLU A 113 35.63 -19.23 8.93
N GLN A 114 34.62 -20.10 8.86
CA GLN A 114 34.82 -21.55 8.88
C GLN A 114 35.75 -22.01 7.74
N ARG A 115 35.50 -21.54 6.52
CA ARG A 115 36.36 -21.85 5.36
C ARG A 115 37.80 -21.35 5.56
N GLN A 116 37.99 -20.15 6.12
CA GLN A 116 39.33 -19.63 6.43
C GLN A 116 40.03 -20.47 7.50
N ASN A 117 39.32 -20.86 8.56
CA ASN A 117 39.82 -21.74 9.61
C ASN A 117 40.26 -23.10 9.05
N GLU A 118 39.49 -23.69 8.12
CA GLU A 118 39.84 -24.94 7.44
C GLU A 118 41.10 -24.81 6.57
N MET A 119 41.24 -23.71 5.83
CA MET A 119 42.44 -23.42 5.04
C MET A 119 43.67 -23.27 5.93
N LEU A 120 43.55 -22.53 7.05
CA LEU A 120 44.64 -22.38 8.04
C LEU A 120 45.02 -23.71 8.67
N LYS A 121 44.04 -24.54 9.02
CA LYS A 121 44.28 -25.90 9.52
C LYS A 121 45.02 -26.76 8.51
N SER A 122 44.63 -26.69 7.25
CA SER A 122 45.29 -27.43 6.17
C SER A 122 46.75 -26.98 5.99
N ARG A 123 47.01 -25.68 6.03
CA ARG A 123 48.36 -25.10 5.95
C ARG A 123 49.23 -25.51 7.14
N TYR A 124 48.69 -25.42 8.35
CA TYR A 124 49.37 -25.86 9.57
C TYR A 124 49.77 -27.34 9.49
N LEU A 125 48.85 -28.23 9.05
CA LEU A 125 49.15 -29.65 8.88
C LEU A 125 50.23 -29.90 7.83
N GLN A 126 50.25 -29.12 6.75
CA GLN A 126 51.28 -29.19 5.72
C GLN A 126 52.65 -28.75 6.26
N ASP A 127 52.72 -27.62 6.97
CA ASP A 127 53.94 -27.11 7.60
C ASP A 127 54.49 -28.11 8.65
N ALA A 128 53.61 -28.68 9.48
CA ALA A 128 53.98 -29.68 10.48
C ALA A 128 54.54 -30.95 9.81
N ARG A 129 53.93 -31.43 8.72
CA ARG A 129 54.45 -32.57 7.94
C ARG A 129 55.81 -32.26 7.33
N ALA A 130 56.00 -31.07 6.78
CA ALA A 130 57.28 -30.65 6.21
C ALA A 130 58.40 -30.59 7.28
N GLN A 131 58.10 -30.04 8.45
CA GLN A 131 59.05 -30.01 9.58
C GLN A 131 59.42 -31.41 10.08
N LEU A 132 58.45 -32.34 10.12
CA LEU A 132 58.71 -33.74 10.48
C LEU A 132 59.62 -34.42 9.44
N ALA A 133 59.35 -34.24 8.15
CA ALA A 133 60.21 -34.77 7.08
C ALA A 133 61.64 -34.22 7.17
N GLN A 134 61.79 -32.92 7.46
CA GLN A 134 63.10 -32.29 7.66
C GLN A 134 63.84 -32.89 8.86
N ARG A 135 63.16 -33.10 10.00
CA ARG A 135 63.77 -33.73 11.20
C ARG A 135 64.17 -35.18 10.95
N GLN A 136 63.35 -35.96 10.23
CA GLN A 136 63.67 -37.33 9.87
C GLN A 136 64.93 -37.42 8.99
N SER A 137 65.14 -36.45 8.10
CA SER A 137 66.38 -36.39 7.30
C SER A 137 67.63 -36.09 8.14
N GLN A 138 67.48 -35.39 9.28
CA GLN A 138 68.59 -34.98 10.14
C GLN A 138 68.94 -36.00 11.25
N SER A 139 67.98 -36.78 11.76
CA SER A 139 68.24 -37.78 12.80
C SER A 139 67.22 -38.92 12.77
N PRO A 140 67.56 -40.10 12.20
CA PRO A 140 66.62 -41.21 12.06
C PRO A 140 66.26 -41.94 13.36
N ARG A 141 66.87 -41.61 14.52
CA ARG A 141 66.93 -42.55 15.66
C ARG A 141 66.05 -42.23 16.89
N LEU A 142 65.27 -41.15 16.91
CA LEU A 142 64.41 -40.82 18.06
C LEU A 142 63.10 -40.18 17.57
N VAL A 143 61.98 -40.90 17.67
CA VAL A 143 60.66 -40.34 17.35
C VAL A 143 59.65 -40.71 18.43
N ALA A 144 59.59 -39.87 19.47
CA ALA A 144 58.39 -39.74 20.29
C ALA A 144 57.65 -38.50 19.81
N TYR A 145 56.41 -38.67 19.35
CA TYR A 145 55.58 -37.57 18.84
C TYR A 145 55.13 -36.68 20.00
N PRO A 146 55.45 -35.37 20.01
CA PRO A 146 54.72 -34.44 20.86
C PRO A 146 53.27 -34.33 20.37
N LYS A 147 52.31 -34.30 21.30
CA LYS A 147 50.88 -34.21 21.03
C LYS A 147 50.59 -32.97 20.18
N LEU A 148 50.24 -33.19 18.90
CA LEU A 148 50.12 -32.17 17.85
C LEU A 148 48.88 -31.27 17.95
N GLU A 149 47.95 -31.57 18.85
CA GLU A 149 46.65 -30.88 18.95
C GLU A 149 46.72 -29.59 19.75
N ARG A 150 47.58 -29.49 20.78
CA ARG A 150 47.76 -28.24 21.54
C ARG A 150 48.40 -27.12 20.71
N SER A 151 49.00 -27.43 19.57
CA SER A 151 49.77 -26.48 18.77
C SER A 151 49.00 -25.85 17.60
N PHE A 152 47.76 -26.27 17.30
CA PHE A 152 46.97 -25.59 16.27
C PHE A 152 46.40 -24.26 16.77
N ASP A 153 45.87 -24.21 17.99
CA ASP A 153 45.36 -22.97 18.58
C ASP A 153 46.47 -21.92 18.76
N ASP A 154 47.67 -22.34 19.20
CA ASP A 154 48.87 -21.49 19.26
C ASP A 154 49.28 -20.98 17.86
N TYR A 155 49.20 -21.83 16.83
CA TYR A 155 49.48 -21.43 15.45
C TYR A 155 48.43 -20.44 14.93
N LYS A 156 47.14 -20.68 15.21
CA LYS A 156 46.03 -19.78 14.86
C LYS A 156 46.21 -18.42 15.54
N ALA A 157 46.49 -18.40 16.85
CA ALA A 157 46.74 -17.17 17.61
C ALA A 157 47.93 -16.39 17.02
N LYS A 158 49.06 -17.06 16.76
CA LYS A 158 50.23 -16.43 16.13
C LYS A 158 49.94 -15.90 14.73
N HIS A 159 49.14 -16.64 13.94
CA HIS A 159 48.71 -16.18 12.62
C HIS A 159 47.83 -14.93 12.72
N MET A 160 46.84 -14.92 13.62
CA MET A 160 45.99 -13.76 13.88
C MET A 160 46.81 -12.54 14.33
N CYS A 161 47.76 -12.70 15.27
CA CYS A 161 48.65 -11.61 15.66
C CYS A 161 49.46 -11.05 14.49
N ASN A 162 49.91 -11.90 13.56
CA ASN A 162 50.63 -11.43 12.37
C ASN A 162 49.71 -10.71 11.38
N VAL A 163 48.46 -11.17 11.19
CA VAL A 163 47.47 -10.48 10.34
C VAL A 163 47.11 -9.12 10.95
N LEU A 164 46.80 -9.08 12.25
CA LEU A 164 46.53 -7.82 12.96
C LEU A 164 47.73 -6.88 12.86
N ARG A 165 48.96 -7.38 13.09
CA ARG A 165 50.16 -6.58 12.88
C ARG A 165 50.23 -6.05 11.45
N HIS A 166 49.93 -6.83 10.42
CA HIS A 166 49.97 -6.31 9.04
C HIS A 166 48.84 -5.33 8.71
N CYS A 167 47.63 -5.52 9.24
CA CYS A 167 46.51 -4.62 9.01
C CYS A 167 46.70 -3.28 9.71
N PHE A 168 47.30 -3.28 10.91
CA PHE A 168 47.45 -2.10 11.74
C PHE A 168 48.88 -1.51 11.76
N ALA A 169 49.90 -2.17 11.21
CA ALA A 169 51.28 -1.63 11.15
C ALA A 169 51.48 -0.51 10.11
N ASN A 170 50.45 -0.11 9.38
CA ASN A 170 50.48 1.10 8.54
C ASN A 170 49.92 2.33 9.26
N GLU A 171 49.33 2.17 10.43
CA GLU A 171 49.19 3.29 11.35
C GLU A 171 50.54 3.39 12.06
N ASP A 172 51.31 4.41 11.71
CA ASP A 172 52.42 4.89 12.54
C ASP A 172 51.82 5.30 13.89
N TRP A 173 51.60 4.32 14.75
CA TRP A 173 51.69 4.51 16.18
C TRP A 173 53.17 4.82 16.44
N GLU A 174 53.60 6.02 16.03
CA GLU A 174 54.74 6.68 16.61
C GLU A 174 54.52 6.51 18.10
N GLN A 175 55.35 5.68 18.72
CA GLN A 175 55.46 5.62 20.16
C GLN A 175 55.88 7.03 20.55
N GLU A 176 54.92 7.93 20.77
CA GLU A 176 55.14 9.03 21.68
C GLU A 176 55.65 8.35 22.95
N PRO A 177 56.90 8.62 23.37
CA PRO A 177 57.43 8.03 24.57
C PRO A 177 56.53 8.52 25.70
N VAL A 178 55.62 7.64 26.14
CA VAL A 178 54.88 7.84 27.37
C VAL A 178 55.96 7.82 28.44
N GLU A 179 56.35 9.00 28.88
CA GLU A 179 57.12 9.17 30.10
C GLU A 179 56.34 8.44 31.19
N ASP A 180 57.00 7.43 31.76
CA ASP A 180 56.50 6.52 32.78
C ASP A 180 56.27 7.30 34.08
N ASP A 181 55.19 8.08 34.09
CA ASP A 181 54.68 8.76 35.26
C ASP A 181 53.94 7.72 36.10
N GLY A 182 54.73 6.90 36.80
CA GLY A 182 54.23 5.80 37.61
C GLY A 182 53.12 6.24 38.58
N ASN A 183 51.87 5.92 38.22
CA ASN A 183 50.78 5.84 39.17
C ASN A 183 49.66 4.91 38.65
N PRO A 184 49.64 3.63 39.03
CA PRO A 184 48.52 2.74 38.76
C PRO A 184 47.54 2.85 39.93
N ASP A 185 46.58 3.77 39.83
CA ASP A 185 45.46 3.89 40.77
C ASP A 185 44.15 3.77 39.97
N TRP A 186 43.64 2.53 39.98
CA TRP A 186 42.25 2.07 39.77
C TRP A 186 41.32 2.88 38.87
N VAL A 187 41.02 2.33 37.70
CA VAL A 187 39.72 2.50 37.05
C VAL A 187 39.03 1.14 37.15
N ASP A 188 37.96 1.11 37.94
CA ASP A 188 37.21 -0.09 38.33
C ASP A 188 36.59 -0.81 37.12
N GLU A 189 36.70 -2.14 37.12
CA GLU A 189 36.25 -3.08 36.07
C GLU A 189 34.71 -3.30 36.02
N ASP A 190 33.89 -2.31 36.41
CA ASP A 190 32.44 -2.51 36.59
C ASP A 190 31.56 -2.15 35.38
N ASP A 191 32.14 -1.75 34.23
CA ASP A 191 31.35 -1.30 33.05
C ASP A 191 30.87 -2.45 32.12
N GLU A 192 31.30 -3.70 32.33
CA GLU A 192 30.89 -4.83 31.46
C GLU A 192 29.45 -5.33 31.72
N ASP A 193 28.95 -5.14 32.95
CA ASP A 193 27.60 -5.58 33.33
C ASP A 193 26.50 -4.65 32.77
N ASP A 194 26.82 -3.36 32.57
CA ASP A 194 25.88 -2.38 32.01
C ASP A 194 25.63 -2.60 30.50
N GLU A 195 26.63 -3.09 29.78
CA GLU A 195 26.50 -3.38 28.35
C GLU A 195 25.63 -4.63 28.09
N GLN A 196 25.74 -5.66 28.94
CA GLN A 196 24.84 -6.82 28.90
C GLN A 196 23.41 -6.47 29.34
N ALA A 197 23.25 -5.61 30.36
CA ALA A 197 21.94 -5.15 30.81
C ALA A 197 21.23 -4.32 29.72
N LEU A 198 21.96 -3.46 28.99
CA LEU A 198 21.43 -2.70 27.85
C LEU A 198 21.02 -3.61 26.69
N GLN A 199 21.82 -4.64 26.36
CA GLN A 199 21.47 -5.60 25.31
C GLN A 199 20.24 -6.45 25.69
N GLN A 200 20.12 -6.90 26.94
CA GLN A 200 18.94 -7.64 27.42
C GLN A 200 17.69 -6.75 27.48
N SER A 201 17.85 -5.48 27.90
CA SER A 201 16.78 -4.47 27.89
C SER A 201 16.24 -4.24 26.48
N LEU A 202 17.11 -4.07 25.49
CA LEU A 202 16.74 -3.93 24.07
C LEU A 202 16.06 -5.19 23.53
N TRP A 203 16.54 -6.38 23.91
CA TRP A 203 15.92 -7.64 23.50
C TRP A 203 14.53 -7.82 24.09
N ASN A 204 14.36 -7.57 25.39
CA ASN A 204 13.07 -7.63 26.07
C ASN A 204 12.08 -6.60 25.50
N ARG A 205 12.56 -5.42 25.10
CA ARG A 205 11.70 -4.39 24.48
C ARG A 205 11.28 -4.74 23.05
N LEU A 206 12.08 -5.52 22.32
CA LEU A 206 11.74 -6.02 21.00
C LEU A 206 10.75 -7.20 21.04
N THR A 207 10.81 -8.01 22.10
CA THR A 207 9.96 -9.20 22.26
C THR A 207 8.70 -8.97 23.07
N MET A 208 8.67 -8.00 23.98
CA MET A 208 7.49 -7.67 24.80
C MET A 208 6.57 -6.62 24.15
N ALA A 209 6.87 -6.16 22.93
CA ALA A 209 5.99 -5.23 22.19
C ALA A 209 4.74 -5.92 21.60
N GLU A 210 4.54 -7.20 21.87
CA GLU A 210 3.36 -8.00 21.50
C GLU A 210 2.80 -8.74 22.72
N GLU A 211 2.42 -8.01 23.76
CA GLU A 211 1.17 -8.36 24.45
C GLU A 211 0.23 -7.19 24.19
N PRO A 212 -0.78 -7.34 23.30
CA PRO A 212 -1.85 -6.36 23.25
C PRO A 212 -2.43 -6.32 24.66
N ASP A 213 -2.63 -5.11 25.21
CA ASP A 213 -3.52 -4.90 26.35
C ASP A 213 -4.88 -5.48 25.94
N GLU A 214 -5.09 -6.75 26.28
CA GLU A 214 -6.38 -7.38 26.41
C GLU A 214 -7.08 -6.61 27.52
N MET A 215 -7.74 -5.51 27.15
CA MET A 215 -8.79 -4.97 27.99
C MET A 215 -9.81 -6.09 28.17
N GLU A 216 -9.71 -6.71 29.33
CA GLU A 216 -10.69 -7.58 30.00
C GLU A 216 -12.11 -7.25 29.52
N ASN A 217 -12.58 -8.03 28.57
CA ASN A 217 -13.98 -8.41 28.47
C ASN A 217 -14.00 -9.93 28.54
N GLU A 218 -13.70 -10.44 29.74
CA GLU A 218 -14.10 -11.78 30.11
C GLU A 218 -15.62 -11.79 30.26
N ASP A 219 -16.28 -12.48 29.34
CA ASP A 219 -17.30 -13.47 29.69
C ASP A 219 -17.38 -14.49 28.54
N GLU A 220 -16.63 -15.57 28.77
CA GLU A 220 -17.04 -16.97 28.62
C GLU A 220 -17.32 -17.60 27.24
N LEU A 221 -16.44 -18.59 26.96
CA LEU A 221 -16.59 -19.87 26.22
C LEU A 221 -15.92 -19.89 24.84
N GLY A 222 -14.92 -20.74 24.53
CA GLY A 222 -14.26 -21.82 25.27
C GLY A 222 -13.53 -22.68 24.23
N GLY A 223 -12.26 -23.06 24.50
CA GLY A 223 -11.51 -24.02 23.67
C GLY A 223 -10.10 -23.56 23.32
N ALA A 224 -9.20 -23.50 24.31
CA ALA A 224 -7.78 -23.25 24.11
C ALA A 224 -7.09 -24.46 23.46
N PHE A 225 -6.50 -24.25 22.28
CA PHE A 225 -5.53 -25.15 21.66
C PHE A 225 -4.16 -24.46 21.78
N THR A 226 -3.28 -24.94 22.67
CA THR A 226 -2.02 -24.27 23.00
C THR A 226 -0.92 -24.57 21.98
N LEU A 227 -0.18 -23.53 21.63
CA LEU A 227 0.87 -23.46 20.60
C LEU A 227 2.23 -24.01 21.08
N ARG A 228 2.23 -25.13 21.83
CA ARG A 228 3.46 -25.69 22.44
C ARG A 228 3.95 -27.01 21.82
N ASP A 229 3.22 -27.58 20.86
CA ASP A 229 3.50 -28.92 20.30
C ASP A 229 4.18 -28.97 18.90
N LEU A 230 4.63 -27.84 18.34
CA LEU A 230 5.20 -27.82 16.97
C LEU A 230 6.74 -27.88 16.86
N SER A 231 7.47 -28.20 17.94
CA SER A 231 8.95 -28.18 17.96
C SER A 231 9.63 -29.55 17.77
N GLN A 232 8.88 -30.64 17.61
CA GLN A 232 9.49 -31.98 17.46
C GLN A 232 8.87 -32.73 16.28
N ASN A 233 9.34 -32.45 15.06
CA ASN A 233 9.50 -33.42 13.96
C ASN A 233 9.90 -32.70 12.66
N VAL A 234 11.20 -32.59 12.42
CA VAL A 234 11.77 -32.26 11.10
C VAL A 234 12.19 -33.58 10.44
N PRO A 235 11.48 -34.07 9.39
CA PRO A 235 11.99 -35.18 8.61
C PRO A 235 13.12 -34.69 7.70
N GLN A 236 14.25 -35.40 7.74
CA GLN A 236 15.38 -35.20 6.83
C GLN A 236 14.94 -35.50 5.39
N VAL A 237 15.04 -34.50 4.51
CA VAL A 237 14.87 -34.67 3.06
C VAL A 237 16.25 -34.97 2.44
N PRO A 238 16.40 -36.01 1.61
CA PRO A 238 17.67 -36.29 0.93
C PRO A 238 17.94 -35.27 -0.18
N ALA A 239 19.18 -34.78 -0.22
CA ALA A 239 19.68 -33.86 -1.22
C ALA A 239 19.55 -34.44 -2.65
N THR A 240 18.66 -33.87 -3.45
CA THR A 240 18.66 -34.07 -4.90
C THR A 240 19.50 -32.96 -5.53
N ARG A 241 20.58 -33.40 -6.16
CA ARG A 241 21.54 -32.65 -6.96
C ARG A 241 20.82 -32.08 -8.18
N TYR A 242 20.56 -30.78 -8.17
CA TYR A 242 20.12 -30.04 -9.35
C TYR A 242 21.34 -29.80 -10.25
N GLU A 243 21.40 -30.50 -11.39
CA GLU A 243 22.35 -30.20 -12.47
C GLU A 243 21.79 -29.05 -13.30
N PHE A 244 22.52 -27.93 -13.27
CA PHE A 244 22.26 -26.72 -14.03
C PHE A 244 22.76 -26.95 -15.46
N GLN A 245 21.85 -27.09 -16.43
CA GLN A 245 22.19 -27.05 -17.85
C GLN A 245 22.25 -25.60 -18.31
N GLU A 246 23.46 -25.14 -18.67
CA GLU A 246 23.67 -23.87 -19.36
C GLU A 246 23.06 -23.93 -20.77
N GLU A 247 21.94 -23.24 -20.95
CA GLU A 247 21.33 -23.04 -22.26
C GLU A 247 22.07 -21.91 -22.99
N LYS A 248 22.90 -22.31 -23.95
CA LYS A 248 23.63 -21.44 -24.89
C LYS A 248 22.63 -20.68 -25.77
N GLN A 249 22.66 -19.35 -25.69
CA GLN A 249 21.99 -18.48 -26.65
C GLN A 249 22.65 -18.61 -28.03
N PRO A 250 21.91 -18.67 -29.14
CA PRO A 250 22.48 -18.58 -30.47
C PRO A 250 22.76 -17.11 -30.85
N GLU A 251 23.99 -16.85 -31.25
CA GLU A 251 24.40 -15.63 -31.94
C GLU A 251 23.68 -15.52 -33.29
N VAL A 252 23.08 -14.35 -33.53
CA VAL A 252 22.43 -13.99 -34.79
C VAL A 252 23.52 -13.40 -35.70
N GLU A 253 24.05 -14.22 -36.62
CA GLU A 253 24.92 -13.76 -37.70
C GLU A 253 24.12 -13.13 -38.85
N ALA A 254 24.70 -12.06 -39.39
CA ALA A 254 24.12 -11.14 -40.34
C ALA A 254 24.13 -11.66 -41.79
N GLU A 255 23.08 -11.27 -42.50
CA GLU A 255 22.93 -10.98 -43.93
C GLU A 255 24.09 -11.32 -44.89
N GLN A 256 23.86 -12.23 -45.83
CA GLN A 256 24.45 -12.20 -47.18
C GLN A 256 23.44 -12.62 -48.26
N GLU A 257 23.45 -11.87 -49.36
CA GLU A 257 22.62 -11.95 -50.57
C GLU A 257 22.76 -13.27 -51.37
N PRO A 258 21.78 -13.61 -52.24
CA PRO A 258 21.81 -14.83 -53.02
C PRO A 258 22.48 -14.64 -54.39
N THR A 259 23.38 -15.55 -54.72
CA THR A 259 23.78 -15.83 -56.12
C THR A 259 23.68 -17.33 -56.37
N ALA A 260 22.77 -17.70 -57.27
CA ALA A 260 22.80 -18.95 -58.02
C ALA A 260 23.51 -18.69 -59.37
N PRO A 261 23.82 -19.69 -60.23
CA PRO A 261 23.56 -21.13 -60.10
C PRO A 261 24.81 -22.00 -60.42
N ASP A 262 24.58 -23.32 -60.46
CA ASP A 262 24.97 -24.27 -61.51
C ASP A 262 25.68 -25.58 -61.07
N GLU A 263 25.29 -26.64 -61.78
CA GLU A 263 25.94 -27.95 -61.96
C GLU A 263 25.71 -29.11 -60.96
N LEU A 264 24.89 -30.06 -61.44
CA LEU A 264 24.87 -31.49 -61.11
C LEU A 264 26.25 -32.13 -61.35
N PRO A 265 26.59 -33.22 -60.64
CA PRO A 265 26.40 -34.52 -61.29
C PRO A 265 25.95 -35.68 -60.39
N THR A 266 25.20 -36.56 -61.05
CA THR A 266 24.97 -37.98 -60.79
C THR A 266 26.17 -38.77 -60.23
N TYR A 267 25.95 -39.66 -59.25
CA TYR A 267 26.15 -41.12 -59.40
C TYR A 267 25.88 -41.93 -58.10
N ARG A 268 25.24 -43.10 -58.30
CA ARG A 268 25.45 -44.43 -57.66
C ARG A 268 24.73 -44.83 -56.36
N GLN A 269 23.79 -45.75 -56.60
CA GLN A 269 23.38 -46.91 -55.81
C GLN A 269 24.47 -47.61 -54.98
N ALA A 270 24.09 -47.94 -53.74
CA ALA A 270 24.25 -49.21 -52.99
C ALA A 270 24.02 -48.83 -51.50
N GLY A 271 23.17 -49.44 -50.68
CA GLY A 271 22.83 -50.84 -50.50
C GLY A 271 23.07 -51.19 -49.01
N ALA A 272 22.22 -52.06 -48.45
CA ALA A 272 22.34 -52.77 -47.18
C ALA A 272 21.80 -52.09 -45.89
N ASP A 273 20.59 -52.52 -45.53
CA ASP A 273 20.28 -53.31 -44.32
C ASP A 273 20.96 -52.91 -43.00
N GLN A 274 20.18 -52.34 -42.08
CA GLN A 274 20.14 -52.82 -40.68
C GLN A 274 18.74 -52.63 -40.09
N VAL A 275 18.05 -53.75 -39.96
CA VAL A 275 16.83 -53.95 -39.17
C VAL A 275 17.24 -54.02 -37.70
N TYR A 276 16.80 -53.07 -36.88
CA TYR A 276 16.81 -53.22 -35.42
C TYR A 276 15.38 -53.36 -34.92
N ASN A 277 15.00 -54.63 -34.68
CA ASN A 277 13.85 -55.00 -33.86
C ASN A 277 14.13 -54.64 -32.40
N PHE A 278 13.21 -53.91 -31.77
CA PHE A 278 13.10 -53.85 -30.32
C PHE A 278 11.63 -54.03 -29.94
N GLU A 279 11.21 -55.30 -29.89
CA GLU A 279 10.04 -55.73 -29.12
C GLU A 279 10.45 -55.78 -27.64
N SER A 280 9.67 -55.16 -26.76
CA SER A 280 9.34 -55.66 -25.40
C SER A 280 8.47 -54.64 -24.66
N THR A 281 7.16 -54.79 -24.78
CA THR A 281 6.14 -54.28 -23.86
C THR A 281 5.99 -55.24 -22.67
N PRO A 282 5.93 -54.77 -21.41
CA PRO A 282 5.41 -55.58 -20.31
C PRO A 282 3.97 -55.19 -19.98
N THR A 283 3.07 -56.11 -20.35
CA THR A 283 2.00 -56.72 -19.54
C THR A 283 1.38 -55.92 -18.40
N ALA A 284 0.12 -55.54 -18.60
CA ALA A 284 -0.83 -55.10 -17.59
C ALA A 284 -1.25 -56.24 -16.63
N PRO A 285 -1.55 -55.96 -15.35
CA PRO A 285 -2.30 -56.87 -14.50
C PRO A 285 -3.78 -56.46 -14.37
N ASP A 286 -4.62 -57.42 -14.75
CA ASP A 286 -5.98 -57.76 -14.34
C ASP A 286 -6.84 -56.74 -13.55
N GLU A 287 -7.91 -56.32 -14.23
CA GLU A 287 -9.16 -55.84 -13.66
C GLU A 287 -9.82 -56.91 -12.79
N LYS A 288 -9.98 -56.63 -11.49
CA LYS A 288 -10.98 -57.30 -10.64
C LYS A 288 -12.20 -56.40 -10.55
N SER A 289 -13.30 -56.88 -11.12
CA SER A 289 -14.65 -56.36 -10.92
C SER A 289 -15.02 -56.34 -9.44
N TYR A 290 -15.40 -55.18 -8.92
CA TYR A 290 -16.06 -55.03 -7.63
C TYR A 290 -17.43 -54.43 -7.90
N GLU A 291 -18.47 -55.26 -7.81
CA GLU A 291 -19.87 -54.83 -7.74
C GLU A 291 -20.15 -54.30 -6.33
N PRO A 292 -20.77 -53.12 -6.16
CA PRO A 292 -21.31 -52.70 -4.88
C PRO A 292 -22.84 -52.88 -4.87
N ASP A 293 -23.30 -53.95 -4.24
CA ASP A 293 -24.66 -54.04 -3.70
C ASP A 293 -24.58 -53.67 -2.21
N ASP A 294 -24.92 -52.42 -1.85
CA ASP A 294 -25.21 -52.06 -0.45
C ASP A 294 -26.31 -50.99 -0.40
N PRO A 295 -27.58 -51.37 -0.16
CA PRO A 295 -28.70 -50.43 -0.06
C PRO A 295 -28.99 -50.11 1.40
N TYR A 296 -28.16 -49.33 2.09
CA TYR A 296 -28.46 -48.91 3.47
C TYR A 296 -27.72 -47.62 3.90
N VAL A 297 -27.93 -46.48 3.23
CA VAL A 297 -27.53 -45.16 3.76
C VAL A 297 -28.53 -44.07 3.31
N GLU A 298 -29.75 -44.07 3.85
CA GLU A 298 -30.68 -42.94 3.68
C GLU A 298 -31.28 -42.42 5.01
N GLU A 299 -30.89 -42.95 6.18
CA GLU A 299 -31.51 -42.54 7.46
C GLU A 299 -30.68 -41.54 8.30
N GLU A 300 -29.43 -41.21 7.93
CA GLU A 300 -28.59 -40.31 8.74
C GLU A 300 -28.72 -38.81 8.39
N GLU A 301 -29.12 -38.46 7.16
CA GLU A 301 -29.28 -37.06 6.76
C GLU A 301 -30.55 -36.41 7.36
N SER A 302 -31.59 -37.21 7.65
CA SER A 302 -32.82 -36.74 8.30
C SER A 302 -32.61 -36.24 9.74
N ASN A 303 -31.61 -36.74 10.46
CA ASN A 303 -31.35 -36.35 11.85
C ASN A 303 -30.52 -35.06 11.95
N GLN A 304 -29.73 -34.74 10.92
CA GLN A 304 -28.95 -33.48 10.88
C GLN A 304 -29.83 -32.27 10.55
N GLU A 305 -30.86 -32.43 9.71
CA GLU A 305 -31.80 -31.32 9.44
C GLU A 305 -32.69 -31.00 10.63
N GLN A 306 -33.12 -32.00 11.41
CA GLN A 306 -33.94 -31.78 12.61
C GLN A 306 -33.15 -31.04 13.71
N THR A 307 -31.87 -31.38 13.89
CA THR A 307 -31.01 -30.70 14.88
C THR A 307 -30.70 -29.26 14.48
N LEU A 308 -30.53 -28.97 13.19
CA LEU A 308 -30.34 -27.59 12.71
C LEU A 308 -31.60 -26.73 12.88
N GLN A 309 -32.79 -27.30 12.64
CA GLN A 309 -34.07 -26.60 12.85
C GLN A 309 -34.35 -26.33 14.33
N GLU A 310 -34.03 -27.26 15.24
CA GLU A 310 -34.15 -27.01 16.69
C GLU A 310 -33.20 -25.93 17.17
N PHE A 311 -31.97 -25.89 16.64
CA PHE A 311 -30.99 -24.85 16.97
C PHE A 311 -31.46 -23.45 16.53
N LEU A 312 -31.97 -23.33 15.30
CA LEU A 312 -32.55 -22.07 14.81
C LEU A 312 -33.78 -21.63 15.60
N ARG A 313 -34.61 -22.58 16.07
CA ARG A 313 -35.76 -22.29 16.92
C ARG A 313 -35.34 -21.80 18.31
N GLN A 314 -34.25 -22.33 18.87
CA GLN A 314 -33.68 -21.88 20.15
C GLN A 314 -33.09 -20.45 20.05
N LEU A 315 -32.41 -20.13 18.95
CA LEU A 315 -31.88 -18.79 18.66
C LEU A 315 -33.00 -17.74 18.55
N MET A 316 -34.11 -18.10 17.91
CA MET A 316 -35.28 -17.23 17.77
C MET A 316 -36.04 -17.03 19.10
N GLN A 317 -36.03 -18.02 20.00
CA GLN A 317 -36.63 -17.88 21.33
C GLN A 317 -35.78 -17.02 22.27
N ARG A 318 -34.44 -17.11 22.22
CA ARG A 318 -33.56 -16.20 22.97
C ARG A 318 -33.72 -14.74 22.55
N ARG A 319 -33.93 -14.47 21.26
CA ARG A 319 -34.11 -13.09 20.77
C ARG A 319 -35.44 -12.42 21.16
N LYS A 320 -36.45 -13.19 21.58
CA LYS A 320 -37.76 -12.65 21.98
C LYS A 320 -37.92 -12.47 23.49
N GLY A 321 -36.96 -12.90 24.31
CA GLY A 321 -37.05 -12.83 25.77
C GLY A 321 -36.52 -11.54 26.41
N ASP A 322 -35.65 -10.78 25.72
CA ASP A 322 -34.83 -9.75 26.37
C ASP A 322 -35.24 -8.29 26.12
N THR A 323 -36.34 -8.01 25.41
CA THR A 323 -36.68 -6.62 25.04
C THR A 323 -37.55 -5.85 26.03
N ASP A 324 -38.17 -6.50 27.01
CA ASP A 324 -39.33 -5.86 27.69
C ASP A 324 -39.11 -5.40 29.14
N GLU A 325 -37.96 -5.67 29.79
CA GLU A 325 -37.75 -5.24 31.20
C GLU A 325 -36.53 -4.33 31.46
N ARG A 326 -35.71 -4.01 30.46
CA ARG A 326 -34.49 -3.17 30.64
C ARG A 326 -34.59 -1.74 30.09
N ALA A 327 -35.79 -1.29 29.73
CA ALA A 327 -36.00 0.00 29.03
C ALA A 327 -36.16 1.24 29.94
N PHE A 328 -36.05 1.13 31.28
CA PHE A 328 -36.36 2.26 32.18
C PHE A 328 -35.22 2.74 33.10
N ALA A 329 -33.97 2.28 32.93
CA ALA A 329 -32.86 2.65 33.83
C ALA A 329 -31.61 3.23 33.16
N TYR A 330 -31.75 3.90 32.00
CA TYR A 330 -30.63 4.57 31.32
C TYR A 330 -31.00 5.99 30.87
N ASP A 331 -31.16 6.93 31.80
CA ASP A 331 -31.24 8.36 31.38
C ASP A 331 -30.63 9.40 32.32
N GLU A 332 -29.84 9.03 33.34
CA GLU A 332 -29.20 10.03 34.22
C GLU A 332 -27.68 10.22 34.02
N ALA A 333 -26.99 9.43 33.20
CA ALA A 333 -25.53 9.52 33.01
C ALA A 333 -25.05 10.25 31.73
N LYS A 334 -25.94 10.90 30.96
CA LYS A 334 -25.57 11.58 29.70
C LYS A 334 -24.82 12.92 29.81
N PRO A 335 -25.04 13.81 30.81
CA PRO A 335 -24.44 15.14 30.75
C PRO A 335 -22.92 15.14 30.99
N GLU A 336 -22.40 14.22 31.80
CA GLU A 336 -20.96 14.14 32.10
C GLU A 336 -20.13 13.72 30.88
N LYS A 337 -20.58 12.73 30.10
CA LYS A 337 -19.88 12.33 28.87
C LYS A 337 -19.85 13.46 27.85
N GLN A 338 -20.93 14.23 27.72
CA GLN A 338 -20.99 15.36 26.79
C GLN A 338 -20.05 16.51 27.22
N GLN A 339 -19.91 16.74 28.53
CA GLN A 339 -18.98 17.74 29.07
C GLN A 339 -17.51 17.31 28.89
N GLN A 340 -17.21 16.03 29.08
CA GLN A 340 -15.87 15.46 28.87
C GLN A 340 -15.45 15.53 27.40
N GLU A 341 -16.39 15.30 26.48
CA GLU A 341 -16.15 15.40 25.03
C GLU A 341 -15.92 16.85 24.58
N GLN A 342 -16.63 17.82 25.17
CA GLN A 342 -16.35 19.25 24.95
C GLN A 342 -14.97 19.66 25.46
N GLN A 343 -14.53 19.18 26.62
CA GLN A 343 -13.18 19.45 27.14
C GLN A 343 -12.10 18.89 26.20
N LYS A 344 -12.24 17.64 25.75
CA LYS A 344 -11.30 17.03 24.80
C LYS A 344 -11.23 17.79 23.48
N LEU A 345 -12.36 18.30 23.00
CA LEU A 345 -12.39 19.11 21.78
C LEU A 345 -11.64 20.43 21.97
N GLN A 346 -11.77 21.06 23.14
CA GLN A 346 -11.09 22.32 23.47
C GLN A 346 -9.58 22.13 23.62
N GLU A 347 -9.14 21.03 24.24
CA GLU A 347 -7.71 20.66 24.32
C GLU A 347 -7.11 20.40 22.93
N ARG A 348 -7.85 19.69 22.06
CA ARG A 348 -7.38 19.42 20.68
C ARG A 348 -7.19 20.71 19.88
N GLN A 349 -8.09 21.69 20.04
CA GLN A 349 -7.94 23.00 19.39
C GLN A 349 -6.74 23.78 19.92
N GLN A 350 -6.45 23.71 21.24
CA GLN A 350 -5.26 24.34 21.81
C GLN A 350 -3.96 23.69 21.32
N GLN A 351 -3.91 22.36 21.23
CA GLN A 351 -2.76 21.65 20.68
C GLN A 351 -2.51 22.00 19.20
N GLU A 352 -3.57 22.11 18.39
CA GLU A 352 -3.43 22.51 16.99
C GLU A 352 -2.89 23.94 16.84
N GLN A 353 -3.34 24.88 17.70
CA GLN A 353 -2.78 26.24 17.71
C GLN A 353 -1.30 26.26 18.11
N GLN A 354 -0.88 25.45 19.09
CA GLN A 354 0.54 25.35 19.47
C GLN A 354 1.40 24.77 18.33
N GLN A 355 0.92 23.74 17.63
CA GLN A 355 1.63 23.18 16.47
C GLN A 355 1.78 24.21 15.34
N ARG A 356 0.72 24.98 15.04
CA ARG A 356 0.80 26.06 14.02
C ARG A 356 1.82 27.13 14.40
N GLN A 357 1.93 27.48 15.68
CA GLN A 357 2.95 28.44 16.14
C GLN A 357 4.38 27.88 15.99
N GLN A 358 4.60 26.61 16.33
CA GLN A 358 5.90 25.96 16.15
C GLN A 358 6.30 25.88 14.67
N GLU A 359 5.35 25.55 13.78
CA GLU A 359 5.59 25.49 12.33
C GLU A 359 5.94 26.87 11.76
N GLN A 360 5.27 27.94 12.21
CA GLN A 360 5.60 29.31 11.81
C GLN A 360 7.02 29.72 12.26
N GLN A 361 7.43 29.33 13.48
CA GLN A 361 8.79 29.58 13.96
C GLN A 361 9.84 28.82 13.14
N GLN A 362 9.56 27.56 12.75
CA GLN A 362 10.46 26.80 11.88
C GLN A 362 10.60 27.44 10.49
N LYS A 363 9.49 27.87 9.89
CA LYS A 363 9.51 28.58 8.58
C LYS A 363 10.30 29.88 8.65
N GLN A 364 10.21 30.65 9.74
CA GLN A 364 11.02 31.85 9.93
C GLN A 364 12.52 31.52 10.05
N LYS A 365 12.89 30.47 10.80
CA LYS A 365 14.29 30.02 10.88
C LYS A 365 14.84 29.58 9.53
N GLU A 366 14.05 28.85 8.75
CA GLU A 366 14.45 28.40 7.42
C GLU A 366 14.65 29.58 6.46
N GLN A 367 13.76 30.59 6.50
CA GLN A 367 13.93 31.81 5.72
C GLN A 367 15.20 32.58 6.12
N GLN A 368 15.52 32.67 7.41
CA GLN A 368 16.77 33.30 7.87
C GLN A 368 18.01 32.53 7.37
N GLN A 369 18.00 31.19 7.42
CA GLN A 369 19.10 30.39 6.86
C GLN A 369 19.26 30.59 5.36
N LYS A 370 18.17 30.64 4.59
CA LYS A 370 18.22 30.92 3.14
C LYS A 370 18.83 32.30 2.85
N GLN A 371 18.50 33.32 3.66
CA GLN A 371 19.11 34.65 3.50
C GLN A 371 20.61 34.64 3.82
N GLN A 372 21.05 33.91 4.86
CA GLN A 372 22.48 33.77 5.18
C GLN A 372 23.26 33.04 4.08
N GLN A 373 22.69 31.97 3.51
CA GLN A 373 23.31 31.27 2.38
C GLN A 373 23.42 32.17 1.14
N LYS A 374 22.40 33.01 0.87
CA LYS A 374 22.43 33.94 -0.25
C LYS A 374 23.53 35.00 -0.10
N GLN A 375 23.80 35.47 1.12
CA GLN A 375 24.91 36.40 1.39
C GLN A 375 26.29 35.75 1.26
N GLN A 376 26.42 34.43 1.45
CA GLN A 376 27.70 33.72 1.29
C GLN A 376 28.00 33.34 -0.16
N GLN A 377 27.00 33.33 -1.05
CA GLN A 377 27.14 32.94 -2.46
C GLN A 377 27.38 34.11 -3.41
N GLU A 378 27.37 35.36 -2.93
CA GLU A 378 27.84 36.47 -3.77
C GLU A 378 29.38 36.44 -3.84
N PRO A 379 29.97 36.13 -5.01
CA PRO A 379 31.42 36.13 -5.15
C PRO A 379 31.93 37.55 -4.86
N PRO A 380 33.06 37.70 -4.13
CA PRO A 380 33.63 39.02 -3.88
C PRO A 380 33.94 39.67 -5.23
N THR A 381 33.24 40.75 -5.55
CA THR A 381 33.51 41.58 -6.72
C THR A 381 34.96 42.02 -6.67
N ILE A 382 35.80 41.37 -7.47
CA ILE A 382 37.20 41.73 -7.68
C ILE A 382 37.18 43.08 -8.41
N LEU A 383 37.52 44.15 -7.68
CA LEU A 383 37.75 45.48 -8.24
C LEU A 383 38.98 45.42 -9.16
N GLU A 384 38.76 45.38 -10.48
CA GLU A 384 39.82 45.62 -11.45
C GLU A 384 40.22 47.12 -11.47
N PRO A 385 41.50 47.45 -11.35
CA PRO A 385 41.97 48.82 -11.47
C PRO A 385 42.11 49.26 -12.94
N SER A 386 41.23 50.17 -13.34
CA SER A 386 41.43 51.32 -14.25
C SER A 386 42.73 51.36 -15.08
N ALA A 387 42.59 51.17 -16.39
CA ALA A 387 43.52 51.67 -17.41
C ALA A 387 42.79 52.24 -18.64
N LYS A 388 42.46 53.54 -18.53
CA LYS A 388 42.70 54.63 -19.50
C LYS A 388 42.59 54.41 -21.04
N THR A 389 41.88 55.38 -21.65
CA THR A 389 42.05 55.95 -23.04
C THR A 389 41.29 55.17 -24.13
N THR A 390 40.42 55.69 -25.02
CA THR A 390 40.23 56.98 -25.74
C THR A 390 38.85 56.86 -26.44
N HIS A 391 37.87 57.75 -26.21
CA HIS A 391 37.46 58.90 -27.05
C HIS A 391 36.53 58.61 -28.26
N LEU A 392 35.42 59.38 -28.29
CA LEU A 392 34.38 59.59 -29.34
C LEU A 392 33.28 58.53 -29.40
N GLY A 393 31.98 58.83 -29.28
CA GLY A 393 31.17 60.04 -29.13
C GLY A 393 29.72 59.56 -29.29
N GLY A 394 28.80 59.83 -28.36
CA GLY A 394 27.94 61.01 -28.39
C GLY A 394 26.56 60.65 -27.80
N TYR A 395 26.02 61.57 -26.98
CA TYR A 395 24.61 61.75 -26.56
C TYR A 395 23.92 60.57 -25.82
N ILE A 396 23.58 60.54 -24.51
CA ILE A 396 22.90 61.46 -23.54
C ILE A 396 21.53 61.97 -24.08
N PRO A 397 20.39 62.04 -23.33
CA PRO A 397 20.15 62.01 -21.85
C PRO A 397 18.98 61.10 -21.36
N GLU A 398 19.02 60.56 -20.14
CA GLU A 398 18.37 60.99 -18.86
C GLU A 398 16.98 60.35 -18.58
N ASP A 399 16.77 60.10 -17.27
CA ASP A 399 15.52 59.89 -16.55
C ASP A 399 14.78 58.54 -16.64
N ILE A 400 15.09 57.64 -15.70
CA ILE A 400 14.08 56.77 -15.08
C ILE A 400 14.21 56.88 -13.55
N ILE A 401 13.51 57.87 -13.01
CA ILE A 401 12.85 57.80 -11.70
C ILE A 401 11.59 56.95 -11.89
N THR A 402 11.21 56.20 -10.85
CA THR A 402 9.88 55.71 -10.43
C THR A 402 9.89 54.21 -10.18
N GLU A 403 9.91 53.76 -8.93
CA GLU A 403 8.81 53.73 -7.95
C GLU A 403 7.94 52.46 -8.08
N ALA A 404 7.87 51.74 -6.96
CA ALA A 404 6.74 50.99 -6.45
C ALA A 404 6.10 49.89 -7.34
N GLU A 405 6.42 48.64 -7.02
CA GLU A 405 5.56 47.50 -7.34
C GLU A 405 4.29 47.51 -6.47
N PRO A 406 3.09 47.26 -7.06
CA PRO A 406 1.82 47.42 -6.38
C PRO A 406 1.36 46.17 -5.62
N THR A 407 0.67 46.44 -4.51
CA THR A 407 -0.18 45.55 -3.71
C THR A 407 -1.26 44.86 -4.56
N PRO A 408 -1.60 43.58 -4.32
CA PRO A 408 -2.78 42.97 -4.93
C PRO A 408 -4.06 43.44 -4.20
N ALA A 409 -4.90 44.17 -4.91
CA ALA A 409 -6.24 44.56 -4.46
C ALA A 409 -7.26 43.45 -4.76
N ASN A 410 -8.07 43.16 -3.74
CA ASN A 410 -9.37 42.51 -3.83
C ASN A 410 -10.35 43.39 -4.62
N GLU A 411 -11.11 42.81 -5.54
CA GLU A 411 -12.41 43.28 -6.07
C GLU A 411 -13.02 42.05 -6.79
N PHE A 412 -14.01 41.33 -6.24
CA PHE A 412 -15.44 41.63 -6.28
C PHE A 412 -15.89 42.33 -7.57
N GLU A 413 -16.56 41.60 -8.46
CA GLU A 413 -17.69 42.14 -9.23
C GLU A 413 -18.59 41.00 -9.77
N GLU A 414 -19.82 40.99 -9.26
CA GLU A 414 -21.01 40.47 -9.95
C GLU A 414 -21.29 41.37 -11.16
N GLY A 415 -21.71 40.81 -12.31
CA GLY A 415 -22.03 41.66 -13.46
C GLY A 415 -22.43 40.92 -14.72
N ASP A 416 -23.70 40.58 -14.80
CA ASP A 416 -24.45 40.08 -15.95
C ASP A 416 -24.44 41.09 -17.13
N ILE A 417 -23.76 40.80 -18.25
CA ILE A 417 -23.89 41.57 -19.51
C ILE A 417 -23.77 40.66 -20.75
N MET A 418 -24.93 40.46 -21.38
CA MET A 418 -25.23 40.47 -22.82
C MET A 418 -24.13 40.15 -23.84
N ALA A 419 -24.45 39.16 -24.66
CA ALA A 419 -23.85 38.85 -25.96
C ALA A 419 -23.59 40.08 -26.83
N GLN A 420 -22.32 40.28 -27.23
CA GLN A 420 -21.98 40.92 -28.49
C GLN A 420 -20.82 40.22 -29.18
N ASP A 421 -21.16 39.77 -30.39
CA ASP A 421 -20.33 39.42 -31.52
C ASP A 421 -19.22 40.46 -31.75
N THR A 422 -17.97 40.06 -31.51
CA THR A 422 -16.80 40.80 -31.97
C THR A 422 -15.86 39.80 -32.64
N SER A 423 -16.03 39.69 -33.95
CA SER A 423 -14.99 39.28 -34.86
C SER A 423 -13.86 40.33 -34.87
N ASP A 424 -12.65 39.81 -35.03
CA ASP A 424 -11.47 40.47 -35.59
C ASP A 424 -10.35 41.00 -34.67
N VAL A 425 -9.15 40.60 -35.10
CA VAL A 425 -7.80 41.12 -34.84
C VAL A 425 -7.08 40.60 -33.59
N VAL A 426 -6.68 39.32 -33.65
CA VAL A 426 -5.49 38.82 -32.94
C VAL A 426 -4.26 39.04 -33.84
N PRO A 427 -3.17 39.66 -33.36
CA PRO A 427 -1.95 39.86 -34.14
C PRO A 427 -1.25 38.52 -34.43
N PRO A 428 -0.51 38.39 -35.55
CA PRO A 428 0.14 37.15 -35.92
C PRO A 428 1.30 36.87 -34.96
N GLN A 429 1.06 36.04 -33.94
CA GLN A 429 2.12 35.39 -33.22
C GLN A 429 2.85 34.46 -34.20
N ALA A 430 4.13 34.75 -34.41
CA ALA A 430 5.02 33.90 -35.16
C ALA A 430 4.98 32.49 -34.55
N ALA A 431 4.45 31.54 -35.32
CA ALA A 431 4.48 30.13 -34.99
C ALA A 431 5.94 29.68 -34.92
N VAL A 432 6.47 29.61 -33.71
CA VAL A 432 7.64 28.80 -33.40
C VAL A 432 7.14 27.35 -33.48
N PRO A 433 7.61 26.53 -34.44
CA PRO A 433 7.28 25.12 -34.45
C PRO A 433 7.88 24.48 -33.21
N THR A 434 7.04 24.19 -32.23
CA THR A 434 7.41 23.42 -31.05
C THR A 434 7.58 21.96 -31.50
N GLU A 435 8.79 21.59 -31.92
CA GLU A 435 9.12 20.23 -32.38
C GLU A 435 9.11 19.16 -31.26
N GLU A 436 8.67 19.49 -30.05
CA GLU A 436 8.66 18.56 -28.91
C GLU A 436 7.41 17.65 -28.81
N GLU A 437 6.32 17.91 -29.56
CA GLU A 437 5.10 17.08 -29.48
C GLU A 437 5.22 15.68 -30.14
N GLY A 438 6.23 15.45 -31.00
CA GLY A 438 6.32 14.21 -31.78
C GLY A 438 6.85 12.99 -31.01
N VAL A 439 7.60 13.19 -29.91
CA VAL A 439 8.23 12.07 -29.17
C VAL A 439 7.20 11.36 -28.29
N ASP A 440 6.25 12.10 -27.72
CA ASP A 440 5.24 11.56 -26.81
C ASP A 440 4.15 10.75 -27.52
N GLU A 441 3.81 11.09 -28.77
CA GLU A 441 2.81 10.33 -29.54
C GLU A 441 3.28 8.90 -29.85
N LYS A 442 4.57 8.72 -30.18
CA LYS A 442 5.12 7.39 -30.46
C LYS A 442 5.14 6.52 -29.20
N ALA A 443 5.50 7.09 -28.05
CA ALA A 443 5.47 6.39 -26.77
C ALA A 443 4.03 6.02 -26.38
N LYS A 444 3.08 6.95 -26.56
CA LYS A 444 1.65 6.73 -26.35
C LYS A 444 1.13 5.58 -27.22
N GLN A 445 1.45 5.59 -28.51
CA GLN A 445 1.03 4.53 -29.44
C GLN A 445 1.60 3.17 -29.04
N ALA A 446 2.88 3.11 -28.64
CA ALA A 446 3.49 1.87 -28.17
C ALA A 446 2.80 1.30 -26.92
N GLN A 447 2.34 2.14 -25.99
CA GLN A 447 1.56 1.69 -24.82
C GLN A 447 0.16 1.19 -25.22
N LEU A 448 -0.49 1.86 -26.18
CA LEU A 448 -1.78 1.43 -26.72
C LEU A 448 -1.68 0.08 -27.44
N ASP A 449 -0.61 -0.15 -28.19
CA ASP A 449 -0.36 -1.42 -28.89
C ASP A 449 -0.09 -2.55 -27.89
N LYS A 450 0.65 -2.29 -26.81
CA LYS A 450 0.83 -3.23 -25.70
C LYS A 450 -0.49 -3.60 -25.02
N LEU A 451 -1.33 -2.61 -24.72
CA LEU A 451 -2.66 -2.86 -24.16
C LEU A 451 -3.53 -3.68 -25.10
N ALA A 452 -3.55 -3.34 -26.39
CA ALA A 452 -4.31 -4.09 -27.38
C ALA A 452 -3.83 -5.55 -27.50
N ALA A 453 -2.53 -5.81 -27.36
CA ALA A 453 -1.99 -7.17 -27.33
C ALA A 453 -2.46 -7.94 -26.09
N ILE A 454 -2.49 -7.30 -24.91
CA ILE A 454 -2.98 -7.91 -23.67
C ILE A 454 -4.48 -8.18 -23.76
N GLU A 455 -5.28 -7.24 -24.26
CA GLU A 455 -6.72 -7.40 -24.44
C GLU A 455 -7.04 -8.58 -25.36
N ARG A 456 -6.30 -8.77 -26.46
CA ARG A 456 -6.46 -9.94 -27.34
C ARG A 456 -6.17 -11.26 -26.63
N LYS A 457 -5.10 -11.33 -25.82
CA LYS A 457 -4.81 -12.52 -25.00
C LYS A 457 -5.91 -12.78 -23.99
N LEU A 458 -6.46 -11.73 -23.40
CA LEU A 458 -7.56 -11.85 -22.45
C LEU A 458 -8.83 -12.39 -23.10
N ASP A 459 -9.14 -11.94 -24.32
CA ASP A 459 -10.25 -12.46 -25.12
C ASP A 459 -10.01 -13.93 -25.55
N GLU A 460 -8.76 -14.30 -25.85
CA GLU A 460 -8.38 -15.68 -26.12
C GLU A 460 -8.59 -16.57 -24.89
N VAL A 461 -8.09 -16.16 -23.71
CA VAL A 461 -8.31 -16.88 -22.44
C VAL A 461 -9.79 -16.98 -22.11
N LYS A 462 -10.56 -15.92 -22.35
CA LYS A 462 -12.02 -15.93 -22.17
C LYS A 462 -12.69 -16.92 -23.11
N HIS A 463 -12.24 -17.01 -24.36
CA HIS A 463 -12.79 -17.93 -25.34
C HIS A 463 -12.46 -19.38 -24.98
N THR A 464 -11.20 -19.68 -24.62
CA THR A 464 -10.78 -21.01 -24.17
C THR A 464 -11.54 -21.42 -22.90
N HIS A 465 -11.75 -20.48 -21.97
CA HIS A 465 -12.56 -20.72 -20.78
C HIS A 465 -14.02 -21.06 -21.09
N ALA A 466 -14.58 -20.48 -22.14
CA ALA A 466 -15.95 -20.75 -22.57
C ALA A 466 -16.08 -22.05 -23.40
N SER A 467 -15.07 -22.39 -24.20
CA SER A 467 -15.11 -23.55 -25.11
C SER A 467 -14.69 -24.86 -24.46
N GLU A 468 -13.70 -24.82 -23.58
CA GLU A 468 -13.12 -25.98 -22.95
C GLU A 468 -13.62 -26.08 -21.52
N ALA A 469 -14.65 -26.91 -21.31
CA ALA A 469 -15.15 -27.24 -19.99
C ALA A 469 -14.02 -27.87 -19.17
N ILE A 470 -13.64 -27.22 -18.07
CA ILE A 470 -12.71 -27.78 -17.10
C ILE A 470 -13.37 -29.05 -16.54
N GLY A 471 -12.65 -30.17 -16.57
CA GLY A 471 -13.12 -31.42 -15.96
C GLY A 471 -13.24 -31.28 -14.44
N PRO A 472 -13.95 -32.20 -13.76
CA PRO A 472 -14.15 -32.11 -12.30
C PRO A 472 -12.80 -32.05 -11.58
N LEU A 473 -12.66 -31.06 -10.69
CA LEU A 473 -11.44 -30.86 -9.91
C LEU A 473 -11.32 -31.92 -8.82
N THR A 474 -10.10 -32.44 -8.64
CA THR A 474 -9.80 -33.43 -7.61
C THR A 474 -8.99 -32.77 -6.50
N PHE A 475 -9.53 -32.68 -5.29
CA PHE A 475 -8.84 -32.08 -4.14
C PHE A 475 -8.09 -33.15 -3.34
N ASP A 476 -6.89 -32.81 -2.87
CA ASP A 476 -6.17 -33.67 -1.94
C ASP A 476 -6.76 -33.49 -0.54
N THR A 477 -7.42 -34.53 -0.02
CA THR A 477 -8.02 -34.54 1.32
C THR A 477 -7.03 -34.98 2.41
N THR A 478 -5.83 -35.44 2.04
CA THR A 478 -4.84 -35.94 3.01
C THR A 478 -4.24 -34.81 3.86
N THR A 479 -4.16 -33.60 3.31
CA THR A 479 -3.75 -32.42 4.04
C THR A 479 -4.97 -31.65 4.53
N LYS A 480 -4.95 -31.17 5.78
CA LYS A 480 -6.02 -30.30 6.34
C LYS A 480 -6.29 -29.05 5.49
N ARG A 481 -5.39 -28.72 4.55
CA ARG A 481 -5.55 -27.65 3.57
C ARG A 481 -6.05 -28.28 2.27
N LYS A 482 -7.25 -27.89 1.82
CA LYS A 482 -7.79 -28.26 0.51
C LYS A 482 -6.93 -27.61 -0.58
N THR A 483 -5.83 -28.27 -0.94
CA THR A 483 -4.95 -27.85 -2.03
C THR A 483 -5.31 -28.64 -3.29
N LEU A 484 -5.21 -27.99 -4.45
CA LEU A 484 -5.39 -28.63 -5.75
C LEU A 484 -4.05 -29.26 -6.16
N PRO A 485 -3.89 -30.59 -6.07
CA PRO A 485 -2.66 -31.22 -6.54
C PRO A 485 -2.56 -31.06 -8.05
N ALA A 486 -1.40 -30.63 -8.54
CA ALA A 486 -1.10 -30.53 -9.97
C ALA A 486 -0.89 -31.91 -10.62
N THR A 487 -1.47 -32.99 -10.09
CA THR A 487 -1.28 -34.37 -10.56
C THR A 487 -2.28 -34.72 -11.66
N THR A 488 -3.54 -34.30 -11.53
CA THR A 488 -4.60 -34.60 -12.49
C THR A 488 -4.63 -33.60 -13.64
N LYS A 489 -4.99 -34.07 -14.84
CA LYS A 489 -5.05 -33.23 -16.04
C LYS A 489 -6.00 -32.02 -15.87
N PRO A 490 -7.22 -32.15 -15.31
CA PRO A 490 -8.12 -31.01 -15.09
C PRO A 490 -7.54 -29.97 -14.12
N ASN A 491 -6.90 -30.41 -13.03
CA ASN A 491 -6.27 -29.49 -12.08
C ASN A 491 -5.10 -28.73 -12.72
N LYS A 492 -4.28 -29.38 -13.55
CA LYS A 492 -3.20 -28.71 -14.28
C LYS A 492 -3.73 -27.64 -15.22
N GLU A 493 -4.81 -27.94 -15.93
CA GLU A 493 -5.43 -27.01 -16.86
C GLU A 493 -6.06 -25.81 -16.14
N PHE A 494 -6.75 -26.05 -15.01
CA PHE A 494 -7.27 -25.01 -14.13
C PHE A 494 -6.16 -24.08 -13.64
N LEU A 495 -5.10 -24.64 -13.03
CA LEU A 495 -3.97 -23.87 -12.49
C LEU A 495 -3.25 -23.10 -13.60
N ARG A 496 -3.13 -23.67 -14.80
CA ARG A 496 -2.53 -22.97 -15.95
C ARG A 496 -3.35 -21.74 -16.35
N ARG A 497 -4.68 -21.83 -16.38
CA ARG A 497 -5.56 -20.68 -16.70
C ARG A 497 -5.50 -19.61 -15.61
N GLU A 498 -5.49 -20.01 -14.35
CA GLU A 498 -5.32 -19.11 -13.21
C GLU A 498 -3.96 -18.37 -13.31
N GLU A 499 -2.87 -19.11 -13.54
CA GLU A 499 -1.53 -18.54 -13.71
C GLU A 499 -1.45 -17.59 -14.91
N GLU A 500 -2.05 -17.95 -16.05
CA GLU A 500 -2.09 -17.10 -17.25
C GLU A 500 -2.80 -15.77 -16.99
N LEU A 501 -3.94 -15.78 -16.29
CA LEU A 501 -4.66 -14.56 -15.90
C LEU A 501 -3.84 -13.70 -14.93
N VAL A 502 -3.15 -14.31 -13.97
CA VAL A 502 -2.26 -13.58 -13.05
C VAL A 502 -1.08 -12.96 -13.81
N GLN A 503 -0.50 -13.67 -14.78
CA GLN A 503 0.54 -13.11 -15.65
C GLN A 503 0.03 -11.93 -16.48
N LEU A 504 -1.20 -11.97 -17.00
CA LEU A 504 -1.81 -10.84 -17.71
C LEU A 504 -2.06 -9.64 -16.78
N LEU A 505 -2.47 -9.85 -15.53
CA LEU A 505 -2.60 -8.78 -14.54
C LEU A 505 -1.25 -8.10 -14.25
N LEU A 506 -0.17 -8.88 -14.08
CA LEU A 506 1.18 -8.33 -13.91
C LEU A 506 1.65 -7.54 -15.15
N GLN A 507 1.31 -8.00 -16.35
CA GLN A 507 1.59 -7.26 -17.59
C GLN A 507 0.79 -5.95 -17.66
N LEU A 508 -0.46 -5.93 -17.21
CA LEU A 508 -1.28 -4.71 -17.12
C LEU A 508 -0.69 -3.71 -16.12
N ASP A 509 -0.21 -4.16 -14.97
CA ASP A 509 0.43 -3.30 -13.96
C ASP A 509 1.73 -2.65 -14.48
N ALA A 510 2.45 -3.34 -15.36
CA ALA A 510 3.66 -2.81 -16.00
C ALA A 510 3.39 -1.75 -17.08
N VAL A 511 2.14 -1.60 -17.55
CA VAL A 511 1.79 -0.57 -18.54
C VAL A 511 1.67 0.80 -17.86
N ASP A 512 2.60 1.70 -18.18
CA ASP A 512 2.54 3.09 -17.75
C ASP A 512 1.49 3.88 -18.55
N SER A 513 0.67 4.65 -17.84
CA SER A 513 -0.34 5.51 -18.43
C SER A 513 0.21 6.85 -18.91
N MET A 514 1.41 7.27 -18.49
CA MET A 514 2.05 8.55 -18.87
C MET A 514 1.11 9.76 -18.70
N GLY A 515 0.21 9.72 -17.70
CA GLY A 515 -0.82 10.75 -17.48
C GLY A 515 -2.01 10.72 -18.46
N GLN A 516 -1.96 9.94 -19.53
CA GLN A 516 -3.00 9.86 -20.57
C GLN A 516 -4.26 9.13 -20.05
N ALA A 517 -5.42 9.75 -20.24
CA ALA A 517 -6.70 9.25 -19.70
C ALA A 517 -7.24 8.03 -20.45
N ASP A 518 -7.01 7.96 -21.76
CA ASP A 518 -7.41 6.84 -22.63
C ASP A 518 -6.70 5.53 -22.26
N ILE A 519 -5.37 5.55 -22.11
CA ILE A 519 -4.56 4.41 -21.67
C ILE A 519 -5.01 3.95 -20.28
N ARG A 520 -5.22 4.89 -19.35
CA ARG A 520 -5.68 4.58 -17.99
C ARG A 520 -7.05 3.90 -17.97
N ASN A 521 -8.00 4.40 -18.78
CA ASN A 521 -9.34 3.85 -18.85
C ASN A 521 -9.36 2.46 -19.49
N ARG A 522 -8.59 2.24 -20.58
CA ARG A 522 -8.42 0.92 -21.20
C ARG A 522 -7.79 -0.07 -20.26
N ARG A 523 -6.67 0.29 -19.62
CA ARG A 523 -6.01 -0.56 -18.62
C ARG A 523 -6.97 -0.95 -17.49
N LYS A 524 -7.74 0.00 -16.95
CA LYS A 524 -8.75 -0.27 -15.92
C LYS A 524 -9.81 -1.26 -16.41
N HIS A 525 -10.26 -1.15 -17.65
CA HIS A 525 -11.24 -2.06 -18.22
C HIS A 525 -10.68 -3.49 -18.42
N ALA A 526 -9.45 -3.59 -18.91
CA ALA A 526 -8.75 -4.87 -19.06
C ALA A 526 -8.54 -5.57 -17.70
N VAL A 527 -8.11 -4.82 -16.67
CA VAL A 527 -7.97 -5.35 -15.30
C VAL A 527 -9.31 -5.86 -14.77
N ALA A 528 -10.38 -5.08 -14.87
CA ALA A 528 -11.70 -5.50 -14.41
C ALA A 528 -12.21 -6.76 -15.15
N THR A 529 -11.83 -6.94 -16.41
CA THR A 529 -12.19 -8.13 -17.18
C THR A 529 -11.38 -9.35 -16.73
N ALA A 530 -10.07 -9.18 -16.44
CA ALA A 530 -9.23 -10.23 -15.88
C ALA A 530 -9.70 -10.68 -14.49
N GLU A 531 -10.00 -9.72 -13.61
CA GLU A 531 -10.52 -9.98 -12.25
C GLU A 531 -11.83 -10.78 -12.31
N LYS A 532 -12.75 -10.42 -13.22
CA LYS A 532 -14.01 -11.15 -13.42
C LYS A 532 -13.79 -12.59 -13.90
N LEU A 533 -12.75 -12.83 -14.71
CA LEU A 533 -12.41 -14.20 -15.15
C LEU A 533 -11.81 -15.03 -14.02
N LEU A 534 -10.98 -14.42 -13.17
CA LEU A 534 -10.46 -15.07 -11.96
C LEU A 534 -11.58 -15.38 -10.95
N GLU A 535 -12.52 -14.46 -10.73
CA GLU A 535 -13.69 -14.69 -9.88
C GLU A 535 -14.52 -15.89 -10.39
N ALA A 536 -14.72 -15.99 -11.70
CA ALA A 536 -15.41 -17.14 -12.30
C ALA A 536 -14.66 -18.48 -12.11
N LEU A 537 -13.32 -18.47 -12.10
CA LEU A 537 -12.51 -19.64 -11.78
C LEU A 537 -12.60 -20.01 -10.30
N ASP A 538 -12.61 -19.02 -9.40
CA ASP A 538 -12.78 -19.25 -7.96
C ASP A 538 -14.18 -19.78 -7.62
N ASP A 539 -15.23 -19.28 -8.29
CA ASP A 539 -16.59 -19.81 -8.18
C ASP A 539 -16.66 -21.28 -8.65
N TYR A 540 -16.01 -21.59 -9.77
CA TYR A 540 -15.91 -22.97 -10.27
C TYR A 540 -15.17 -23.89 -9.29
N LYS A 541 -14.07 -23.40 -8.72
CA LYS A 541 -13.29 -24.11 -7.71
C LYS A 541 -14.10 -24.35 -6.44
N SER A 542 -14.83 -23.36 -5.95
CA SER A 542 -15.66 -23.48 -4.74
C SER A 542 -16.85 -24.42 -4.93
N THR A 543 -17.45 -24.44 -6.13
CA THR A 543 -18.54 -25.37 -6.47
C THR A 543 -18.06 -26.82 -6.61
N SER A 544 -16.78 -27.03 -6.91
CA SER A 544 -16.18 -28.36 -7.03
C SER A 544 -15.72 -28.97 -5.70
N ILE A 545 -15.69 -28.17 -4.63
CA ILE A 545 -15.32 -28.58 -3.26
C ILE A 545 -16.55 -29.10 -2.53
#